data_AF-A0A3D2D2M6-F1
#
_entry.id   AF-A0A3D2D2M6-F1
#
_cell.length_a   1.000
_cell.length_b   1.000
_cell.length_c   1.000
_cell.angle_alpha   90.00
_cell.angle_beta   90.00
_cell.angle_gamma   90.00
#
_symmetry.space_group_name_H-M   'P 1'
#
loop_
_entity.id
_entity.type
_entity.pdbx_description
1 polymer ?
#
loop_
_entity_poly.entity_id
_entity_poly.type
_entity_poly.pdbx_seq_one_letter_code
_entity_poly.pdbx_strand_id
1 'polypeptide(L)'
;MANLAKKKFKIRLNSRNPMWFRRKIKTKTTKERKMNEKNNLAHESVKKKLKIAGICLLAAGLVCTIIGMADFFAAFNSEGERMPKLFFMCFIGLPLIAVGAGMLIFGFKREIMRYAKNESVPVINEAGEEISPAVKSVVTAAREGVAQEKTDKTVCSCGAVNADGSKFCKECGKALYSVCPNCGAKRDPESKYCNECGTKL
;
A
#
# COMPACT_ATOMS: atom_id res chain seq x y z
N MET A 1 4.68 12.19 20.49
CA MET A 1 4.90 11.07 21.44
C MET A 1 6.17 10.24 21.19
N ALA A 2 6.52 9.89 19.94
CA ALA A 2 7.71 9.06 19.64
C ALA A 2 9.09 9.67 20.05
N ASN A 3 9.20 11.01 20.07
CA ASN A 3 10.45 11.69 20.43
C ASN A 3 10.73 11.72 21.95
N LEU A 4 9.69 11.74 22.78
CA LEU A 4 9.82 11.74 24.25
C LEU A 4 10.19 10.34 24.79
N ALA A 5 9.68 9.27 24.17
CA ALA A 5 10.05 7.90 24.51
C ALA A 5 11.52 7.59 24.21
N LYS A 6 12.05 8.06 23.07
CA LYS A 6 13.49 7.95 22.74
C LYS A 6 14.37 8.71 23.72
N LYS A 7 13.93 9.88 24.20
CA LYS A 7 14.67 10.70 25.18
C LYS A 7 14.71 10.01 26.55
N LYS A 8 13.60 9.48 27.05
CA LYS A 8 13.55 8.70 28.32
C LYS A 8 14.37 7.41 28.26
N PHE A 9 14.37 6.69 27.13
CA PHE A 9 15.18 5.47 26.96
C PHE A 9 16.69 5.75 26.98
N LYS A 10 17.12 6.87 26.38
CA LYS A 10 18.52 7.30 26.37
C LYS A 10 19.05 7.71 27.75
N ILE A 11 18.18 8.26 28.60
CA ILE A 11 18.54 8.69 29.97
C ILE A 11 18.70 7.48 30.91
N ARG A 12 17.86 6.44 30.78
CA ARG A 12 17.92 5.25 31.65
C ARG A 12 19.12 4.33 31.39
N LEU A 13 19.79 4.45 30.23
CA LEU A 13 21.00 3.69 29.87
C LEU A 13 22.31 4.30 30.42
N ASN A 14 22.28 5.47 31.06
CA ASN A 14 23.50 6.26 31.30
C ASN A 14 24.11 6.19 32.72
N SER A 15 23.53 5.51 33.71
CA SER A 15 24.10 5.55 35.09
C SER A 15 24.62 4.23 35.67
N ARG A 16 24.39 3.06 35.07
CA ARG A 16 24.84 1.76 35.65
C ARG A 16 25.55 0.78 34.71
N ASN A 17 25.75 1.13 33.44
CA ASN A 17 26.40 0.21 32.50
C ASN A 17 27.93 0.25 32.58
N PRO A 18 28.61 -0.90 32.78
CA PRO A 18 30.06 -0.97 32.90
C PRO A 18 30.76 -0.49 31.61
N MET A 19 31.97 0.06 31.75
CA MET A 19 32.70 0.71 30.64
C MET A 19 32.88 -0.19 29.41
N TRP A 20 33.11 -1.49 29.59
CA TRP A 20 33.25 -2.44 28.50
C TRP A 20 31.95 -2.63 27.69
N PHE A 21 30.79 -2.53 28.34
CA PHE A 21 29.47 -2.63 27.69
C PHE A 21 29.18 -1.39 26.82
N ARG A 22 29.51 -0.19 27.32
CA ARG A 22 29.39 1.06 26.54
C ARG A 22 30.30 1.08 25.31
N ARG A 23 31.52 0.55 25.41
CA ARG A 23 32.44 0.41 24.25
C ARG A 23 31.90 -0.55 23.20
N LYS A 24 31.33 -1.69 23.62
CA LYS A 24 30.72 -2.67 22.71
C LYS A 24 29.48 -2.11 21.99
N ILE A 25 28.65 -1.31 22.68
CA ILE A 25 27.53 -0.60 22.04
C ILE A 25 28.03 0.44 21.03
N LYS A 26 29.00 1.29 21.40
CA LYS A 26 29.56 2.30 20.48
C LYS A 26 30.12 1.66 19.21
N THR A 27 30.95 0.64 19.35
CA THR A 27 31.56 -0.07 18.20
C THR A 27 30.50 -0.72 17.30
N LYS A 28 29.48 -1.36 17.89
CA LYS A 28 28.35 -1.92 17.13
C LYS A 28 27.60 -0.85 16.34
N THR A 29 27.25 0.28 16.98
CA THR A 29 26.57 1.39 16.31
C THR A 29 27.42 2.04 15.21
N THR A 30 28.75 2.10 15.36
CA THR A 30 29.65 2.62 14.32
C THR A 30 29.73 1.67 13.12
N LYS A 31 29.78 0.35 13.35
CA LYS A 31 29.77 -0.65 12.27
C LYS A 31 28.45 -0.61 11.49
N GLU A 32 27.32 -0.52 12.20
CA GLU A 32 25.99 -0.37 11.59
C GLU A 32 25.88 0.92 10.76
N ARG A 33 26.40 2.05 11.27
CA ARG A 33 26.45 3.31 10.50
C ARG A 33 27.27 3.19 9.22
N LYS A 34 28.48 2.63 9.30
CA LYS A 34 29.36 2.42 8.12
C LYS A 34 28.71 1.51 7.07
N MET A 35 28.04 0.44 7.51
CA MET A 35 27.31 -0.45 6.60
C MET A 35 26.14 0.28 5.92
N ASN A 36 25.36 1.05 6.67
CA ASN A 36 24.24 1.82 6.13
C ASN A 36 24.72 2.91 5.15
N GLU A 37 25.82 3.60 5.45
CA GLU A 37 26.44 4.57 4.55
C GLU A 37 26.89 3.93 3.24
N LYS A 38 27.61 2.79 3.32
CA LYS A 38 28.04 2.03 2.14
C LYS A 38 26.85 1.59 1.28
N ASN A 39 25.79 1.08 1.90
CA ASN A 39 24.57 0.68 1.19
C ASN A 39 23.88 1.88 0.53
N ASN A 40 23.80 3.04 1.20
CA ASN A 40 23.23 4.26 0.63
C ASN A 40 24.02 4.77 -0.57
N LEU A 41 25.36 4.78 -0.48
CA LEU A 41 26.25 5.16 -1.60
C LEU A 41 26.08 4.20 -2.79
N ALA A 42 26.00 2.88 -2.53
CA ALA A 42 25.76 1.89 -3.57
C ALA A 42 24.39 2.13 -4.26
N HIS A 43 23.32 2.33 -3.48
CA HIS A 43 21.99 2.67 -4.02
C HIS A 43 22.01 3.97 -4.85
N GLU A 44 22.78 4.97 -4.43
CA GLU A 44 22.89 6.26 -5.14
C GLU A 44 23.65 6.11 -6.47
N SER A 45 24.74 5.33 -6.48
CA SER A 45 25.51 5.03 -7.70
C SER A 45 24.72 4.19 -8.72
N VAL A 46 23.94 3.21 -8.27
CA VAL A 46 23.07 2.40 -9.15
C VAL A 46 22.00 3.27 -9.81
N LYS A 47 21.40 4.21 -9.06
CA LYS A 47 20.45 5.18 -9.63
C LYS A 47 21.10 6.09 -10.67
N LYS A 48 22.30 6.61 -10.40
CA LYS A 48 23.05 7.45 -11.35
C LYS A 48 23.31 6.70 -12.66
N LYS A 49 23.78 5.45 -12.58
CA LYS A 49 24.00 4.60 -13.75
C LYS A 49 22.70 4.33 -14.53
N LEU A 50 21.60 4.02 -13.84
CA LEU A 50 20.30 3.80 -14.47
C LEU A 50 19.78 5.05 -15.20
N LYS A 51 19.96 6.23 -14.61
CA LYS A 51 19.60 7.52 -15.24
C LYS A 51 20.44 7.81 -16.48
N ILE A 52 21.76 7.62 -16.41
CA ILE A 52 22.65 7.82 -17.55
C ILE A 52 22.27 6.87 -18.70
N ALA A 53 22.05 5.59 -18.40
CA ALA A 53 21.62 4.60 -19.39
C ALA A 53 20.29 5.00 -20.06
N GLY A 54 19.31 5.47 -19.28
CA GLY A 54 18.03 5.94 -19.80
C GLY A 54 18.16 7.17 -20.72
N ILE A 55 19.02 8.14 -20.37
CA ILE A 55 19.29 9.33 -21.21
C ILE A 55 19.94 8.92 -22.53
N CYS A 56 20.94 8.03 -22.49
CA CYS A 56 21.58 7.52 -23.70
C CYS A 56 20.58 6.79 -24.61
N LEU A 57 19.72 5.95 -24.03
CA LEU A 57 18.70 5.21 -24.79
C LEU A 57 17.66 6.15 -25.43
N LEU A 58 17.23 7.18 -24.70
CA LEU A 58 16.33 8.20 -25.22
C LEU A 58 16.97 8.99 -26.36
N ALA A 59 18.22 9.42 -26.20
CA ALA A 59 18.93 10.17 -27.23
C ALA A 59 19.09 9.33 -28.51
N ALA A 60 19.48 8.06 -28.39
CA ALA A 60 19.56 7.14 -29.52
C ALA A 60 18.20 6.94 -30.22
N GLY A 61 17.12 6.73 -29.44
CA GLY A 61 15.77 6.59 -29.98
C GLY A 61 15.25 7.85 -30.67
N LEU A 62 15.55 9.02 -30.11
CA LEU A 62 15.20 10.31 -30.69
C LEU A 62 15.93 10.55 -32.02
N VAL A 63 17.23 10.27 -32.09
CA VAL A 63 18.00 10.36 -33.35
C VAL A 63 17.43 9.40 -34.40
N CYS A 64 17.13 8.15 -34.04
CA CYS A 64 16.53 7.18 -34.97
C CYS A 64 15.15 7.66 -35.49
N THR A 65 14.34 8.23 -34.62
CA THR A 65 13.01 8.74 -34.97
C THR A 65 13.12 9.97 -35.88
N ILE A 66 14.09 10.87 -35.64
CA ILE A 66 14.34 12.04 -36.51
C ILE A 66 14.78 11.60 -37.90
N ILE A 67 15.68 10.63 -38.02
CA ILE A 67 16.13 10.12 -39.32
C ILE A 67 14.97 9.50 -40.09
N GLY A 68 14.19 8.62 -39.45
CA GLY A 68 13.03 7.99 -40.08
C GLY A 68 11.96 9.01 -40.49
N MET A 69 11.74 10.03 -39.67
CA MET A 69 10.78 11.09 -39.95
C MET A 69 11.27 12.04 -41.06
N ALA A 70 12.55 12.38 -41.10
CA ALA A 70 13.13 13.21 -42.15
C ALA A 70 13.06 12.53 -43.52
N ASP A 71 13.36 11.22 -43.60
CA ASP A 71 13.24 10.44 -44.83
C ASP A 71 11.78 10.36 -45.31
N PHE A 72 10.84 10.19 -44.38
CA PHE A 72 9.41 10.23 -44.65
C PHE A 72 8.98 11.58 -45.23
N PHE A 73 9.29 12.71 -44.57
CA PHE A 73 8.92 14.02 -45.08
C PHE A 73 9.63 14.39 -46.39
N ALA A 74 10.86 13.91 -46.60
CA ALA A 74 11.56 14.07 -47.86
C ALA A 74 10.86 13.28 -48.98
N ALA A 75 10.43 12.05 -48.71
CA ALA A 75 9.66 11.23 -49.64
C ALA A 75 8.26 11.81 -49.93
N PHE A 76 7.56 12.34 -48.92
CA PHE A 76 6.23 12.93 -49.07
C PHE A 76 6.21 14.24 -49.86
N ASN A 77 7.30 15.01 -49.84
CA ASN A 77 7.43 16.26 -50.61
C ASN A 77 8.02 16.05 -52.01
N SER A 78 8.40 14.82 -52.36
CA SER A 78 8.77 14.48 -53.74
C SER A 78 7.60 13.73 -54.35
N GLU A 79 7.16 14.15 -55.53
CA GLU A 79 5.94 13.71 -56.22
C GLU A 79 5.98 12.23 -56.68
N GLY A 80 6.34 11.30 -55.80
CA GLY A 80 6.38 9.86 -56.05
C GLY A 80 7.73 9.29 -56.48
N GLU A 81 8.77 10.11 -56.65
CA GLU A 81 10.10 9.61 -57.10
C GLU A 81 10.87 8.84 -56.03
N ARG A 82 10.58 9.06 -54.74
CA ARG A 82 11.32 8.49 -53.61
C ARG A 82 10.38 7.71 -52.70
N MET A 83 10.56 6.40 -52.60
CA MET A 83 9.89 5.61 -51.56
C MET A 83 10.65 5.73 -50.23
N PRO A 84 9.97 5.97 -49.09
CA PRO A 84 10.63 6.15 -47.80
C PRO A 84 11.13 4.79 -47.27
N LYS A 85 12.43 4.51 -47.45
CA LYS A 85 13.05 3.24 -47.04
C LYS A 85 13.46 3.25 -45.56
N LEU A 86 13.70 4.43 -44.98
CA LEU A 86 14.16 4.57 -43.60
C LEU A 86 13.01 4.79 -42.62
N PHE A 87 11.76 4.90 -43.11
CA PHE A 87 10.58 5.08 -42.25
C PHE A 87 10.41 3.97 -41.19
N PHE A 88 10.84 2.74 -41.50
CA PHE A 88 10.82 1.62 -40.54
C PHE A 88 11.60 1.92 -39.25
N MET A 89 12.59 2.81 -39.31
CA MET A 89 13.40 3.23 -38.17
C MET A 89 12.58 3.95 -37.08
N CYS A 90 11.42 4.54 -37.42
CA CYS A 90 10.46 5.10 -36.46
C CYS A 90 9.79 4.00 -35.61
N PHE A 91 9.48 2.84 -36.18
CA PHE A 91 8.91 1.72 -35.43
C PHE A 91 9.88 1.13 -34.41
N ILE A 92 11.19 1.32 -34.62
CA ILE A 92 12.23 0.95 -33.67
C ILE A 92 12.47 2.11 -32.67
N GLY A 93 12.50 3.34 -33.17
CA GLY A 93 12.77 4.54 -32.38
C GLY A 93 11.73 4.81 -31.30
N LEU A 94 10.44 4.67 -31.61
CA LEU A 94 9.36 5.02 -30.68
C LEU A 94 9.27 4.07 -29.46
N PRO A 95 9.35 2.73 -29.61
CA PRO A 95 9.50 1.83 -28.48
C PRO A 95 10.79 2.08 -27.69
N LEU A 96 11.90 2.40 -28.35
CA LEU A 96 13.17 2.68 -27.68
C LEU A 96 13.06 3.95 -26.81
N ILE A 97 12.37 4.98 -27.32
CA ILE A 97 12.03 6.20 -26.56
C ILE A 97 11.14 5.86 -25.36
N ALA A 98 10.09 5.05 -25.56
CA ALA A 98 9.18 4.66 -24.47
C ALA A 98 9.91 3.90 -23.36
N VAL A 99 10.78 2.96 -23.71
CA VAL A 99 11.63 2.23 -22.75
C VAL A 99 12.59 3.18 -22.05
N GLY A 100 13.25 4.08 -22.78
CA GLY A 100 14.18 5.07 -22.21
C GLY A 100 13.48 6.02 -21.23
N ALA A 101 12.32 6.57 -21.62
CA ALA A 101 11.49 7.40 -20.76
C ALA A 101 11.00 6.64 -19.52
N GLY A 102 10.55 5.38 -19.68
CA GLY A 102 10.13 4.53 -18.58
C GLY A 102 11.25 4.27 -17.56
N MET A 103 12.47 3.99 -18.03
CA MET A 103 13.65 3.82 -17.18
C MET A 103 13.99 5.12 -16.43
N LEU A 104 13.85 6.29 -17.07
CA LEU A 104 14.04 7.58 -16.39
C LEU A 104 12.97 7.84 -15.35
N ILE A 105 11.69 7.64 -15.67
CA ILE A 105 10.58 7.80 -14.72
C ILE A 105 10.80 6.90 -13.51
N PHE A 106 11.22 5.65 -13.71
CA PHE A 106 11.56 4.75 -12.61
C PHE A 106 12.78 5.24 -11.81
N GLY A 107 13.82 5.72 -12.50
CA GLY A 107 15.02 6.28 -11.88
C GLY A 107 14.79 7.56 -11.06
N PHE A 108 13.84 8.40 -11.47
CA PHE A 108 13.43 9.64 -10.81
C PHE A 108 12.18 9.49 -9.92
N LYS A 109 11.55 8.31 -9.88
CA LYS A 109 10.31 8.05 -9.12
C LYS A 109 10.42 8.50 -7.67
N ARG A 110 11.56 8.27 -7.03
CA ARG A 110 11.75 8.65 -5.63
C ARG A 110 11.83 10.17 -5.44
N GLU A 111 12.45 10.90 -6.36
CA GLU A 111 12.45 12.36 -6.35
C GLU A 111 11.03 12.86 -6.58
N ILE A 112 10.35 12.41 -7.65
CA ILE A 112 8.98 12.82 -8.00
C ILE A 112 8.00 12.55 -6.85
N MET A 113 8.03 11.36 -6.26
CA MET A 113 7.17 11.01 -5.12
C MET A 113 7.46 11.83 -3.86
N ARG A 114 8.70 12.31 -3.69
CA ARG A 114 9.07 13.17 -2.57
C ARG A 114 8.56 14.60 -2.79
N TYR A 115 8.66 15.12 -4.01
CA TYR A 115 8.05 16.41 -4.38
C TYR A 115 6.53 16.35 -4.24
N ALA A 116 5.89 15.34 -4.83
CA ALA A 116 4.45 15.10 -4.67
C ALA A 116 4.08 15.03 -3.19
N LYS A 117 4.75 14.20 -2.38
CA LYS A 117 4.45 14.13 -0.93
C LYS A 117 4.58 15.49 -0.22
N ASN A 118 5.58 16.29 -0.54
CA ASN A 118 5.79 17.56 0.15
C ASN A 118 4.75 18.62 -0.25
N GLU A 119 4.20 18.52 -1.45
CA GLU A 119 3.33 19.55 -2.04
C GLU A 119 1.85 19.15 -2.07
N SER A 120 1.53 17.90 -2.36
CA SER A 120 0.14 17.41 -2.43
C SER A 120 -0.42 16.87 -1.11
N VAL A 121 0.42 16.52 -0.12
CA VAL A 121 -0.09 16.11 1.21
C VAL A 121 -0.88 17.19 1.93
N PRO A 122 -0.49 18.48 1.97
CA PRO A 122 -1.33 19.50 2.59
C PRO A 122 -2.70 19.60 1.89
N VAL A 123 -2.72 19.59 0.56
CA VAL A 123 -3.96 19.62 -0.24
C VAL A 123 -4.86 18.41 0.01
N ILE A 124 -4.28 17.20 0.11
CA ILE A 124 -5.04 15.98 0.39
C ILE A 124 -5.58 15.99 1.82
N ASN A 125 -4.85 16.55 2.78
CA ASN A 125 -5.32 16.62 4.16
C ASN A 125 -6.47 17.63 4.30
N GLU A 126 -6.39 18.78 3.61
CA GLU A 126 -7.44 19.80 3.58
C GLU A 126 -8.70 19.30 2.87
N ALA A 127 -8.56 18.74 1.65
CA ALA A 127 -9.69 18.16 0.91
C ALA A 127 -10.24 16.90 1.61
N GLY A 128 -9.38 16.11 2.24
CA GLY A 128 -9.77 14.91 2.98
C GLY A 128 -10.64 15.22 4.20
N GLU A 129 -10.48 16.40 4.79
CA GLU A 129 -11.31 16.86 5.90
C GLU A 129 -12.76 17.12 5.44
N GLU A 130 -12.93 17.72 4.26
CA GLU A 130 -14.25 17.98 3.64
C GLU A 130 -14.92 16.71 3.09
N ILE A 131 -14.12 15.77 2.58
CA ILE A 131 -14.60 14.51 1.99
C ILE A 131 -14.86 13.44 3.09
N SER A 132 -14.35 13.65 4.31
CA SER A 132 -14.50 12.72 5.43
C SER A 132 -15.95 12.33 5.78
N PRO A 133 -16.97 13.23 5.80
CA PRO A 133 -18.36 12.82 6.05
C PRO A 133 -18.94 11.97 4.91
N ALA A 134 -18.62 12.29 3.66
CA ALA A 134 -19.09 11.55 2.49
C ALA A 134 -18.45 10.15 2.40
N VAL A 135 -17.17 10.01 2.75
CA VAL A 135 -16.51 8.70 2.79
C VAL A 135 -17.05 7.85 3.93
N LYS A 136 -17.35 8.45 5.09
CA LYS A 136 -17.98 7.72 6.21
C LYS A 136 -19.35 7.18 5.83
N SER A 137 -20.21 7.95 5.14
CA SER A 137 -21.52 7.45 4.72
C SER A 137 -21.41 6.32 3.69
N VAL A 138 -20.46 6.40 2.76
CA VAL A 138 -20.18 5.33 1.79
C VAL A 138 -19.64 4.07 2.47
N VAL A 139 -18.72 4.20 3.43
CA VAL A 139 -18.17 3.05 4.17
C VAL A 139 -19.24 2.42 5.07
N THR A 140 -20.11 3.22 5.70
CA THR A 140 -21.23 2.72 6.49
C THR A 140 -22.26 2.00 5.61
N ALA A 141 -22.65 2.59 4.48
CA ALA A 141 -23.55 1.96 3.52
C ALA A 141 -22.95 0.67 2.91
N ALA A 142 -21.64 0.65 2.65
CA ALA A 142 -20.94 -0.55 2.20
C ALA A 142 -20.89 -1.62 3.30
N ARG A 143 -20.70 -1.25 4.57
CA ARG A 143 -20.76 -2.19 5.71
C ARG A 143 -22.16 -2.73 5.91
N GLU A 144 -23.19 -1.90 5.74
CA GLU A 144 -24.59 -2.29 5.84
C GLU A 144 -25.01 -3.19 4.66
N GLY A 145 -24.53 -2.89 3.44
CA GLY A 145 -24.71 -3.74 2.27
C GLY A 145 -23.96 -5.07 2.34
N VAL A 146 -22.79 -5.10 2.97
CA VAL A 146 -22.03 -6.34 3.22
C VAL A 146 -22.56 -7.10 4.46
N ALA A 147 -23.26 -6.43 5.37
CA ALA A 147 -23.86 -7.08 6.55
C ALA A 147 -25.09 -7.94 6.21
N GLN A 148 -25.69 -7.79 5.02
CA GLN A 148 -26.83 -8.63 4.61
C GLN A 148 -26.45 -9.98 3.96
N GLU A 149 -25.16 -10.31 3.82
CA GLU A 149 -24.74 -11.66 3.37
C GLU A 149 -23.91 -12.43 4.41
N LYS A 150 -23.92 -12.00 5.67
CA LYS A 150 -23.41 -12.83 6.75
C LYS A 150 -24.48 -13.89 7.05
N THR A 151 -24.39 -15.04 6.39
CA THR A 151 -25.08 -16.25 6.83
C THR A 151 -24.47 -16.67 8.17
N ASP A 152 -24.90 -16.00 9.25
CA ASP A 152 -24.49 -16.26 10.62
C ASP A 152 -25.04 -17.61 11.06
N LYS A 153 -24.32 -18.65 10.65
CA LYS A 153 -24.58 -20.04 10.97
C LYS A 153 -24.33 -20.26 12.47
N THR A 154 -25.36 -20.66 13.21
CA THR A 154 -25.24 -20.93 14.65
C THR A 154 -24.82 -22.38 14.88
N VAL A 155 -23.69 -22.57 15.57
CA VAL A 155 -23.12 -23.89 15.85
C VAL A 155 -23.62 -24.38 17.20
N CYS A 156 -24.20 -25.57 17.23
CA CYS A 156 -24.61 -26.24 18.47
C CYS A 156 -23.39 -26.81 19.21
N SER A 157 -23.49 -27.01 20.52
CA SER A 157 -22.49 -27.70 21.33
C SER A 157 -22.24 -29.16 20.91
N CYS A 158 -23.10 -29.77 20.10
CA CYS A 158 -22.84 -31.06 19.46
C CYS A 158 -22.02 -30.98 18.15
N GLY A 159 -21.64 -29.77 17.71
CA GLY A 159 -20.90 -29.52 16.47
C GLY A 159 -21.77 -29.27 15.23
N ALA A 160 -23.09 -29.43 15.33
CA ALA A 160 -24.00 -29.23 14.21
C ALA A 160 -24.20 -27.76 13.86
N VAL A 161 -24.16 -27.44 12.56
CA VAL A 161 -24.40 -26.09 12.03
C VAL A 161 -25.88 -25.90 11.70
N ASN A 162 -26.54 -24.98 12.39
CA ASN A 162 -27.96 -24.67 12.24
C ASN A 162 -28.16 -23.30 11.59
N ALA A 163 -29.31 -23.12 10.92
CA ALA A 163 -29.68 -21.83 10.33
C ALA A 163 -29.93 -20.79 11.42
N ASP A 164 -29.68 -19.52 11.12
CA ASP A 164 -29.93 -18.43 12.07
C ASP A 164 -31.41 -18.39 12.47
N GLY A 165 -31.68 -18.21 13.77
CA GLY A 165 -33.04 -18.24 14.33
C GLY A 165 -33.63 -19.63 14.60
N SER A 166 -32.90 -20.72 14.41
CA SER A 166 -33.35 -22.06 14.82
C SER A 166 -33.45 -22.14 16.34
N LYS A 167 -34.64 -22.42 16.90
CA LYS A 167 -34.85 -22.55 18.36
C LYS A 167 -34.18 -23.81 18.93
N PHE A 168 -34.12 -24.88 18.14
CA PHE A 168 -33.56 -26.17 18.53
C PHE A 168 -32.55 -26.65 17.47
N CYS A 169 -31.57 -27.43 17.90
CA CYS A 169 -30.62 -28.05 17.00
C CYS A 169 -31.28 -29.19 16.19
N LYS A 170 -31.03 -29.20 14.87
CA LYS A 170 -31.55 -30.23 13.97
C LYS A 170 -30.98 -31.64 14.18
N GLU A 171 -29.82 -31.76 14.82
CA GLU A 171 -29.14 -33.04 15.05
C GLU A 171 -29.36 -33.60 16.46
N CYS A 172 -29.25 -32.75 17.49
CA CYS A 172 -29.30 -33.19 18.90
C CYS A 172 -30.53 -32.71 19.68
N GLY A 173 -31.38 -31.87 19.08
CA GLY A 173 -32.60 -31.36 19.71
C GLY A 173 -32.41 -30.34 20.85
N LYS A 174 -31.18 -30.00 21.25
CA LYS A 174 -30.93 -29.01 22.31
C LYS A 174 -31.37 -27.61 21.87
N ALA A 175 -31.90 -26.83 22.82
CA ALA A 175 -32.21 -25.42 22.60
C ALA A 175 -30.94 -24.63 22.28
N LEU A 176 -30.96 -23.84 21.21
CA LEU A 176 -29.80 -23.04 20.78
C LEU A 176 -29.78 -21.67 21.44
N TYR A 177 -30.96 -21.15 21.80
CA TYR A 177 -31.09 -19.92 22.56
C TYR A 177 -32.37 -19.95 23.39
N SER A 178 -32.36 -19.26 24.53
CA SER A 178 -33.55 -18.92 25.32
C SER A 178 -33.92 -17.45 25.10
N VAL A 179 -35.15 -17.08 25.43
CA VAL A 179 -35.64 -15.70 25.34
C VAL A 179 -35.79 -15.15 26.75
N CYS A 180 -35.22 -13.98 27.01
CA CYS A 180 -35.39 -13.33 28.30
C CYS A 180 -36.87 -12.91 28.50
N PRO A 181 -37.53 -13.28 29.61
CA PRO A 181 -38.93 -12.93 29.86
C PRO A 181 -39.15 -11.43 30.11
N ASN A 182 -38.10 -10.68 30.47
CA ASN A 182 -38.20 -9.24 30.74
C ASN A 182 -37.97 -8.38 29.47
N CYS A 183 -36.99 -8.72 28.62
CA CYS A 183 -36.61 -7.88 27.48
C CYS A 183 -36.71 -8.54 26.11
N GLY A 184 -37.09 -9.82 26.03
CA GLY A 184 -37.26 -10.54 24.76
C GLY A 184 -35.96 -10.84 23.99
N ALA A 185 -34.78 -10.52 24.54
CA ALA A 185 -33.51 -10.77 23.87
C ALA A 185 -33.18 -12.28 23.80
N LYS A 186 -32.55 -12.70 22.69
CA LYS A 186 -31.99 -14.06 22.54
C LYS A 186 -30.76 -14.20 23.45
N ARG A 187 -30.70 -15.32 24.17
CA ARG A 187 -29.68 -15.60 25.19
C ARG A 187 -29.18 -17.02 25.03
N ASP A 188 -27.99 -17.27 25.55
CA ASP A 188 -27.51 -18.63 25.70
C ASP A 188 -28.39 -19.37 26.72
N PRO A 189 -28.82 -20.62 26.43
CA PRO A 189 -29.67 -21.39 27.33
C PRO A 189 -29.04 -21.65 28.71
N GLU A 190 -27.72 -21.59 28.85
CA GLU A 190 -27.01 -21.79 30.12
C GLU A 190 -26.70 -20.47 30.86
N SER A 191 -27.13 -19.32 30.31
CA SER A 191 -26.88 -18.01 30.94
C SER A 191 -27.77 -17.80 32.19
N LYS A 192 -27.12 -17.52 33.33
CA LYS A 192 -27.81 -17.22 34.60
C LYS A 192 -28.40 -15.81 34.68
N TYR A 193 -27.91 -14.91 33.81
CA TYR A 193 -28.31 -13.51 33.76
C TYR A 193 -28.40 -13.06 32.30
N CYS A 194 -29.30 -12.12 32.06
CA CYS A 194 -29.49 -11.53 30.75
C CYS A 194 -28.41 -10.48 30.44
N ASN A 195 -27.56 -10.69 29.45
CA ASN A 195 -26.49 -9.74 29.04
C ASN A 195 -26.97 -8.38 28.43
N GLU A 196 -28.28 -8.10 28.40
CA GLU A 196 -28.87 -6.88 27.78
C GLU A 196 -29.62 -6.10 28.86
N CYS A 197 -30.49 -6.77 29.62
CA CYS A 197 -31.26 -6.13 30.70
C CYS A 197 -30.83 -6.50 32.12
N GLY A 198 -29.82 -7.37 32.30
CA GLY A 198 -29.27 -7.76 33.61
C GLY A 198 -30.17 -8.63 34.48
N THR A 199 -31.38 -8.95 34.03
CA THR A 199 -32.35 -9.75 34.81
C THR A 199 -31.85 -11.18 34.99
N LYS A 200 -32.05 -11.75 36.18
CA LYS A 200 -31.74 -13.16 36.47
C LYS A 200 -32.72 -14.07 35.73
N LEU A 201 -32.21 -15.11 35.07
CA LEU A 201 -32.95 -16.03 34.20
C LEU A 201 -33.23 -17.37 34.90
#